data_AF-A0A1W1VB81-F1
#
_entry.id   AF-A0A1W1VB81-F1
#
_cell.length_a   1.000
_cell.length_b   1.000
_cell.length_c   1.000
_cell.angle_alpha   90.00
_cell.angle_beta   90.00
_cell.angle_gamma   90.00
#
_symmetry.space_group_name_H-M   'P 1'
#
loop_
_entity.id
_entity.type
_entity.pdbx_description
1 polymer ?
#
loop_
_entity_poly.entity_id
_entity_poly.type
_entity_poly.pdbx_seq_one_letter_code
_entity_poly.pdbx_strand_id
1 'polypeptide(L)'
;MRFSFTTPQICPPANRFAALFCWLTIGLLTACGQAEKKPPTEPEAPAALTTPGPDLTALADSNVAALLTPYLQQYPADEVIIRTRHGNMRVRLYDDTPIHKANFLLLARRGVFDETVFNRVVKGFAIQGGRGENRTVRIARYRLPPEFRPQRFHKRGALGMARYDDDQNPDRRSSSTDFYFVQGEKLTPDQSRQMAGRPLTPEQVRAYASVGGVPALDGKYTVFGEVIEGLEVIDKIAAEPVDPYKWPLKDVPIKAEVAEK
;
A
#
# COMPACT_ATOMS: atom_id res chain seq x y z
N MET A 1 19.99 46.94 31.96
CA MET A 1 19.87 46.50 33.35
C MET A 1 20.38 45.07 33.44
N ARG A 2 21.58 44.88 34.01
CA ARG A 2 22.18 43.58 34.34
C ARG A 2 21.75 43.22 35.76
N PHE A 3 21.27 42.00 35.98
CA PHE A 3 21.35 41.38 37.30
C PHE A 3 21.81 39.93 37.13
N SER A 4 23.06 39.75 37.51
CA SER A 4 23.76 38.49 37.73
C SER A 4 23.68 38.24 39.23
N PHE A 5 23.24 37.05 39.66
CA PHE A 5 23.49 36.59 41.03
C PHE A 5 23.98 35.15 40.97
N THR A 6 25.24 35.02 41.37
CA THR A 6 26.00 33.79 41.55
C THR A 6 26.03 33.41 43.03
N THR A 7 26.18 32.10 43.28
CA THR A 7 26.82 31.42 44.43
C THR A 7 26.03 31.25 45.75
N PRO A 8 26.42 30.28 46.62
CA PRO A 8 26.74 28.86 46.34
C PRO A 8 26.18 27.87 47.40
N GLN A 9 26.51 26.60 47.18
CA GLN A 9 26.25 25.37 47.96
C GLN A 9 26.61 25.42 49.46
N ILE A 10 25.84 24.67 50.27
CA ILE A 10 26.24 24.16 51.60
C ILE A 10 25.76 22.70 51.74
N CYS A 11 26.71 21.79 51.98
CA CYS A 11 26.61 20.46 52.61
C CYS A 11 27.53 20.55 53.86
N PRO A 12 27.49 19.74 54.96
CA PRO A 12 27.27 18.27 55.08
C PRO A 12 26.54 17.92 56.45
N PRO A 13 26.72 16.78 57.18
CA PRO A 13 27.51 15.56 56.95
C PRO A 13 26.86 14.19 57.22
N ALA A 14 27.58 13.18 56.70
CA ALA A 14 27.43 11.76 56.94
C ALA A 14 27.73 11.37 58.39
N ASN A 15 26.94 10.42 58.93
CA ASN A 15 27.18 9.83 60.24
C ASN A 15 27.74 8.41 60.10
N ARG A 16 28.81 8.17 60.86
CA ARG A 16 29.55 6.90 60.97
C ARG A 16 28.91 6.05 62.08
N PHE A 17 28.76 4.76 61.85
CA PHE A 17 28.73 3.78 62.95
C PHE A 17 29.61 2.59 62.60
N ALA A 18 30.57 2.35 63.48
CA ALA A 18 31.41 1.17 63.54
C ALA A 18 30.95 0.31 64.72
N ALA A 19 30.95 -1.01 64.57
CA ALA A 19 31.20 -1.95 65.67
C ALA A 19 31.42 -3.37 65.12
N LEU A 20 32.59 -3.93 65.42
CA LEU A 20 32.91 -5.35 65.36
C LEU A 20 32.05 -6.13 66.37
N PHE A 21 31.63 -7.36 66.05
CA PHE A 21 31.66 -8.46 67.02
C PHE A 21 31.80 -9.82 66.33
N CYS A 22 32.62 -10.66 66.96
CA CYS A 22 33.06 -11.99 66.61
C CYS A 22 31.96 -13.05 66.83
N TRP A 23 31.93 -14.14 66.05
CA TRP A 23 31.91 -15.53 66.54
C TRP A 23 31.76 -16.56 65.40
N LEU A 24 32.65 -17.55 65.42
CA LEU A 24 32.56 -18.81 64.69
C LEU A 24 31.28 -19.56 65.09
N THR A 25 30.50 -20.03 64.11
CA THR A 25 29.74 -21.28 64.22
C THR A 25 29.69 -21.98 62.87
N ILE A 26 30.11 -23.24 62.88
CA ILE A 26 30.03 -24.21 61.78
C ILE A 26 28.58 -24.69 61.72
N GLY A 27 27.92 -24.49 60.59
CA GLY A 27 26.61 -25.05 60.29
C GLY A 27 26.64 -25.73 58.93
N LEU A 28 26.54 -27.07 58.92
CA LEU A 28 26.20 -27.82 57.71
C LEU A 28 24.80 -27.40 57.26
N LEU A 29 24.71 -26.80 56.08
CA LEU A 29 23.44 -26.61 55.38
C LEU A 29 23.52 -27.34 54.04
N THR A 30 22.68 -28.36 53.96
CA THR A 30 22.26 -29.11 52.77
C THR A 30 22.10 -28.23 51.54
N ALA A 31 22.84 -28.54 50.48
CA ALA A 31 22.67 -27.95 49.17
C ALA A 31 21.42 -28.53 48.48
N CYS A 32 20.31 -27.80 48.54
CA CYS A 32 19.27 -27.85 47.50
C CYS A 32 19.28 -26.48 46.81
N GLY A 33 20.12 -26.33 45.79
CA GLY A 33 20.22 -25.15 44.94
C GLY A 33 19.33 -25.30 43.71
N GLN A 34 18.36 -24.40 43.58
CA GLN A 34 17.28 -24.36 42.60
C GLN A 34 17.79 -24.21 41.16
N ALA A 35 17.14 -24.88 40.20
CA ALA A 35 17.25 -24.55 38.80
C ALA A 35 16.69 -23.13 38.60
N GLU A 36 17.51 -22.20 38.10
CA GLU A 36 17.04 -20.88 37.71
C GLU A 36 15.96 -21.03 36.62
N LYS A 37 14.71 -20.72 36.97
CA LYS A 37 13.68 -20.49 35.96
C LYS A 37 14.06 -19.24 35.18
N LYS A 38 14.53 -19.44 33.96
CA LYS A 38 14.63 -18.40 32.94
C LYS A 38 13.30 -17.62 32.93
N PRO A 39 13.32 -16.28 32.96
CA PRO A 39 12.08 -15.50 32.88
C PRO A 39 11.29 -15.91 31.63
N PRO A 40 9.95 -15.93 31.68
CA PRO A 40 9.16 -16.18 30.48
C PRO A 40 9.55 -15.12 29.46
N THR A 41 10.04 -15.57 28.31
CA THR A 41 10.28 -14.69 27.16
C THR A 41 8.96 -13.99 26.87
N GLU A 42 8.91 -12.69 27.16
CA GLU A 42 7.84 -11.82 26.71
C GLU A 42 7.66 -12.07 25.20
N PRO A 43 6.43 -12.29 24.69
CA PRO A 43 6.24 -12.51 23.27
C PRO A 43 6.81 -11.29 22.55
N GLU A 44 7.89 -11.54 21.80
CA GLU A 44 8.57 -10.57 20.97
C GLU A 44 7.51 -9.89 20.12
N ALA A 45 7.30 -8.59 20.34
CA ALA A 45 6.44 -7.78 19.50
C ALA A 45 6.85 -8.04 18.04
N PRO A 46 5.91 -8.32 17.12
CA PRO A 46 6.25 -8.73 15.77
C PRO A 46 7.23 -7.72 15.17
N ALA A 47 8.42 -8.21 14.80
CA ALA A 47 9.49 -7.41 14.25
C ALA A 47 8.92 -6.53 13.14
N ALA A 48 8.98 -5.21 13.34
CA ALA A 48 8.57 -4.24 12.33
C ALA A 48 9.38 -4.54 11.06
N LEU A 49 8.71 -4.98 10.00
CA LEU A 49 9.31 -5.22 8.70
C LEU A 49 9.96 -3.91 8.25
N THR A 50 11.28 -3.78 8.40
CA THR A 50 12.04 -2.69 7.79
C THR A 50 12.13 -2.98 6.30
N THR A 51 11.03 -2.86 5.56
CA THR A 51 11.04 -3.13 4.12
C THR A 51 12.03 -2.18 3.45
N PRO A 52 13.15 -2.69 2.88
CA PRO A 52 14.13 -1.84 2.24
C PRO A 52 13.61 -1.40 0.86
N GLY A 53 14.12 -0.27 0.35
CA GLY A 53 13.67 0.32 -0.90
C GLY A 53 13.98 1.81 -0.94
N PRO A 54 13.74 2.50 -2.06
CA PRO A 54 14.01 3.93 -2.17
C PRO A 54 13.22 4.71 -1.10
N ASP A 55 13.80 5.81 -0.64
CA ASP A 55 13.11 6.76 0.23
C ASP A 55 11.92 7.35 -0.53
N LEU A 56 10.72 7.16 0.01
CA LEU A 56 9.47 7.65 -0.59
C LEU A 56 9.45 9.17 -0.74
N THR A 57 10.22 9.90 0.05
CA THR A 57 10.33 11.36 -0.02
C THR A 57 11.35 11.85 -1.05
N ALA A 58 12.17 10.96 -1.60
CA ALA A 58 13.16 11.24 -2.64
C ALA A 58 12.67 10.88 -4.06
N LEU A 59 11.51 10.22 -4.18
CA LEU A 59 10.92 9.86 -5.47
C LEU A 59 10.43 11.10 -6.22
N ALA A 60 10.75 11.16 -7.51
CA ALA A 60 10.40 12.24 -8.42
C ALA A 60 10.16 11.70 -9.84
N ASP A 61 9.44 12.46 -10.66
CA ASP A 61 9.14 12.12 -12.07
C ASP A 61 10.40 11.77 -12.88
N SER A 62 11.55 12.36 -12.53
CA SER A 62 12.84 12.22 -13.20
C SER A 62 13.65 10.99 -12.78
N ASN A 63 13.41 10.44 -11.59
CA ASN A 63 14.22 9.35 -11.02
C ASN A 63 13.42 8.08 -10.73
N VAL A 64 12.09 8.14 -10.74
CA VAL A 64 11.22 7.05 -10.27
C VAL A 64 11.48 5.74 -11.01
N ALA A 65 11.64 5.77 -12.34
CA ALA A 65 11.92 4.55 -13.11
C ALA A 65 13.29 3.95 -12.76
N ALA A 66 14.32 4.80 -12.61
CA ALA A 66 15.67 4.38 -12.29
C ALA A 66 15.78 3.80 -10.87
N LEU A 67 14.99 4.31 -9.91
CA LEU A 67 14.99 3.83 -8.53
C LEU A 67 14.10 2.59 -8.33
N LEU A 68 12.98 2.50 -9.05
CA LEU A 68 12.05 1.37 -8.92
C LEU A 68 12.51 0.10 -9.64
N THR A 69 13.29 0.24 -10.72
CA THR A 69 13.83 -0.91 -11.46
C THR A 69 14.69 -1.85 -10.58
N PRO A 70 15.77 -1.38 -9.92
CA PRO A 70 16.57 -2.24 -9.04
C PRO A 70 15.79 -2.70 -7.81
N TYR A 71 14.85 -1.89 -7.30
CA TYR A 71 13.96 -2.30 -6.22
C TYR A 71 13.12 -3.54 -6.58
N LEU A 72 12.51 -3.57 -7.77
CA LEU A 72 11.73 -4.72 -8.22
C LEU A 72 12.59 -5.97 -8.41
N GLN A 73 13.82 -5.81 -8.91
CA GLN A 73 14.77 -6.91 -9.05
C GLN A 73 15.13 -7.52 -7.69
N GLN A 74 15.32 -6.68 -6.66
CA GLN A 74 15.68 -7.13 -5.32
C GLN A 74 14.49 -7.70 -4.54
N TYR A 75 13.28 -7.14 -4.72
CA TYR A 75 12.08 -7.51 -3.98
C TYR A 75 10.89 -7.88 -4.89
N PRO A 76 11.04 -8.89 -5.78
CA PRO A 76 9.99 -9.27 -6.70
C PRO A 76 8.79 -9.85 -5.95
N ALA A 77 7.60 -9.64 -6.49
CA ALA A 77 6.38 -10.32 -6.08
C ALA A 77 5.37 -10.21 -7.21
N ASP A 78 4.49 -11.21 -7.35
CA ASP A 78 3.57 -11.29 -8.48
C ASP A 78 2.13 -10.96 -8.07
N GLU A 79 1.84 -10.98 -6.77
CA GLU A 79 0.48 -10.83 -6.26
C GLU A 79 0.40 -9.93 -5.02
N VAL A 80 -0.73 -9.24 -4.89
CA VAL A 80 -1.11 -8.45 -3.73
C VAL A 80 -2.53 -8.84 -3.32
N ILE A 81 -2.79 -8.90 -2.02
CA ILE A 81 -4.12 -9.06 -1.45
C ILE A 81 -4.62 -7.68 -1.01
N ILE A 82 -5.74 -7.24 -1.57
CA ILE A 82 -6.46 -6.05 -1.13
C ILE A 82 -7.59 -6.48 -0.20
N ARG A 83 -7.49 -6.13 1.08
CA ARG A 83 -8.50 -6.44 2.09
C ARG A 83 -9.40 -5.25 2.33
N THR A 84 -10.69 -5.53 2.47
CA THR A 84 -11.73 -4.55 2.77
C THR A 84 -12.79 -5.17 3.68
N ARG A 85 -13.70 -4.35 4.20
CA ARG A 85 -14.90 -4.84 4.91
C ARG A 85 -15.88 -5.66 4.04
N HIS A 86 -15.68 -5.68 2.72
CA HIS A 86 -16.52 -6.42 1.75
C HIS A 86 -15.93 -7.76 1.32
N GLY A 87 -14.70 -8.06 1.76
CA GLY A 87 -13.94 -9.24 1.38
C GLY A 87 -12.54 -8.89 0.90
N ASN A 88 -11.83 -9.92 0.45
CA ASN A 88 -10.47 -9.83 -0.05
C ASN A 88 -10.47 -9.97 -1.57
N MET A 89 -9.64 -9.18 -2.25
CA MET A 89 -9.32 -9.35 -3.67
C MET A 89 -7.87 -9.81 -3.78
N ARG A 90 -7.63 -10.97 -4.40
CA ARG A 90 -6.27 -11.37 -4.79
C ARG A 90 -6.01 -10.83 -6.18
N VAL A 91 -4.92 -10.07 -6.31
CA VAL A 91 -4.60 -9.30 -7.51
C VAL A 91 -3.25 -9.78 -8.05
N ARG A 92 -3.21 -10.16 -9.33
CA ARG A 92 -1.97 -10.41 -10.05
C ARG A 92 -1.44 -9.12 -10.67
N LEU A 93 -0.15 -8.87 -10.53
CA LEU A 93 0.57 -7.76 -11.16
C LEU A 93 1.36 -8.22 -12.37
N TYR A 94 1.36 -7.43 -13.45
CA TYR A 94 1.97 -7.81 -14.71
C TYR A 94 3.45 -7.41 -14.82
N ASP A 95 4.26 -8.31 -15.40
CA ASP A 95 5.70 -8.09 -15.60
C ASP A 95 6.03 -7.10 -16.71
N ASP A 96 5.12 -6.93 -17.69
CA ASP A 96 5.30 -6.00 -18.80
C ASP A 96 4.97 -4.54 -18.43
N THR A 97 4.61 -4.28 -17.17
CA THR A 97 4.45 -2.94 -16.56
C THR A 97 5.31 -2.82 -15.29
N PRO A 98 6.65 -2.96 -15.41
CA PRO A 98 7.54 -3.10 -14.27
C PRO A 98 7.54 -1.88 -13.34
N ILE A 99 7.39 -0.66 -13.86
CA ILE A 99 7.44 0.54 -13.02
C ILE A 99 6.18 0.67 -12.16
N HIS A 100 5.00 0.40 -12.73
CA HIS A 100 3.76 0.38 -11.96
C HIS A 100 3.73 -0.78 -10.96
N LYS A 101 4.18 -1.98 -11.36
CA LYS A 101 4.32 -3.14 -10.47
C LYS A 101 5.22 -2.82 -9.28
N ALA A 102 6.41 -2.31 -9.54
CA ALA A 102 7.38 -1.92 -8.51
C ALA A 102 6.81 -0.86 -7.55
N ASN A 103 6.18 0.18 -8.10
CA ASN A 103 5.56 1.24 -7.32
C ASN A 103 4.49 0.67 -6.38
N PHE A 104 3.57 -0.13 -6.91
CA PHE A 104 2.47 -0.69 -6.13
C PHE A 104 2.97 -1.60 -5.01
N LEU A 105 3.97 -2.45 -5.29
CA LEU A 105 4.62 -3.29 -4.28
C LEU A 105 5.33 -2.47 -3.19
N LEU A 106 6.06 -1.41 -3.58
CA LEU A 106 6.71 -0.51 -2.62
C LEU A 106 5.70 0.13 -1.69
N LEU A 107 4.64 0.72 -2.25
CA LEU A 107 3.64 1.43 -1.47
C LEU A 107 2.80 0.50 -0.58
N ALA A 108 2.51 -0.72 -1.04
CA ALA A 108 1.86 -1.75 -0.22
C ALA A 108 2.74 -2.15 0.98
N ARG A 109 4.02 -2.51 0.74
CA ARG A 109 4.93 -2.89 1.84
C ARG A 109 5.23 -1.76 2.82
N ARG A 110 5.19 -0.51 2.35
CA ARG A 110 5.37 0.69 3.19
C ARG A 110 4.11 1.12 3.92
N GLY A 111 3.00 0.39 3.79
CA GLY A 111 1.73 0.71 4.45
C GLY A 111 1.06 1.99 3.93
N VAL A 112 1.45 2.51 2.76
CA VAL A 112 0.89 3.75 2.21
C VAL A 112 -0.59 3.56 1.86
N PHE A 113 -0.96 2.39 1.36
CA PHE A 113 -2.35 2.08 1.02
C PHE A 113 -3.22 1.77 2.24
N ASP A 114 -2.61 1.38 3.37
CA ASP A 114 -3.33 1.08 4.62
C ASP A 114 -3.98 2.34 5.22
N GLU A 115 -3.50 3.52 4.82
CA GLU A 115 -4.03 4.83 5.17
C GLU A 115 -4.95 5.41 4.09
N THR A 116 -5.51 4.56 3.21
CA THR A 116 -6.36 4.97 2.09
C THR A 116 -7.71 4.27 2.09
N VAL A 117 -8.65 4.87 1.35
CA VAL A 117 -10.00 4.33 1.16
C VAL A 117 -10.31 4.23 -0.33
N PHE A 118 -11.35 3.49 -0.68
CA PHE A 118 -12.00 3.67 -1.98
C PHE A 118 -12.75 5.00 -1.97
N ASN A 119 -12.11 6.02 -2.55
CA ASN A 119 -12.54 7.41 -2.46
C ASN A 119 -13.37 7.88 -3.68
N ARG A 120 -13.63 7.00 -4.65
CA ARG A 120 -14.53 7.29 -5.77
C ARG A 120 -15.12 6.00 -6.36
N VAL A 121 -16.45 5.92 -6.40
CA VAL A 121 -17.19 4.75 -6.86
C VAL A 121 -18.18 5.15 -7.95
N VAL A 122 -18.01 4.60 -9.16
CA VAL A 122 -18.92 4.83 -10.28
C VAL A 122 -19.44 3.49 -10.77
N LYS A 123 -20.70 3.20 -10.44
CA LYS A 123 -21.39 1.97 -10.82
C LYS A 123 -21.37 1.78 -12.35
N GLY A 124 -21.04 0.57 -12.80
CA GLY A 124 -20.90 0.22 -14.22
C GLY A 124 -19.57 0.67 -14.84
N PHE A 125 -18.69 1.32 -14.08
CA PHE A 125 -17.42 1.85 -14.56
C PHE A 125 -16.25 1.30 -13.74
N ALA A 126 -15.99 1.86 -12.56
CA ALA A 126 -14.83 1.51 -11.74
C ALA A 126 -14.98 1.92 -10.28
N ILE A 127 -14.23 1.25 -9.41
CA ILE A 127 -13.97 1.66 -8.02
C ILE A 127 -12.53 2.15 -7.93
N GLN A 128 -12.34 3.37 -7.43
CA GLN A 128 -11.05 4.04 -7.36
C GLN A 128 -10.67 4.27 -5.90
N GLY A 129 -9.40 3.99 -5.58
CA GLY A 129 -8.81 4.15 -4.26
C GLY A 129 -7.40 4.74 -4.34
N GLY A 130 -6.73 4.81 -3.19
CA GLY A 130 -5.36 5.35 -3.08
C GLY A 130 -5.25 6.73 -2.45
N ARG A 131 -6.39 7.37 -2.18
CA ARG A 131 -6.47 8.61 -1.40
C ARG A 131 -6.97 8.33 0.02
N GLY A 132 -6.42 9.06 0.98
CA GLY A 132 -6.90 9.13 2.36
C GLY A 132 -6.73 10.56 2.89
N GLU A 133 -7.48 10.91 3.93
CA GLU A 133 -7.44 12.26 4.52
C GLU A 133 -6.29 12.44 5.51
N ASN A 134 -5.92 11.37 6.23
CA ASN A 134 -4.93 11.40 7.31
C ASN A 134 -3.77 10.45 7.00
N ARG A 135 -2.79 10.93 6.23
CA ARG A 135 -1.60 10.16 5.86
C ARG A 135 -0.45 10.44 6.83
N THR A 136 0.06 9.42 7.51
CA THR A 136 1.24 9.50 8.36
C THR A 136 2.51 9.09 7.62
N VAL A 137 2.40 8.18 6.63
CA VAL A 137 3.53 7.78 5.80
C VAL A 137 3.87 8.89 4.80
N ARG A 138 5.03 9.53 4.99
CA ARG A 138 5.48 10.62 4.11
C ARG A 138 5.92 10.08 2.75
N ILE A 139 5.34 10.65 1.69
CA ILE A 139 5.63 10.34 0.30
C ILE A 139 5.74 11.64 -0.50
N ALA A 140 6.71 11.71 -1.42
CA ALA A 140 6.81 12.82 -2.36
C ALA A 140 5.66 12.82 -3.36
N ARG A 141 5.41 13.97 -3.99
CA ARG A 141 4.54 14.02 -5.17
C ARG A 141 5.35 13.65 -6.40
N TYR A 142 5.09 12.47 -6.95
CA TYR A 142 5.67 12.00 -8.21
C TYR A 142 4.62 11.24 -9.03
N ARG A 143 4.91 11.11 -10.31
CA ARG A 143 4.09 10.45 -11.32
C ARG A 143 4.90 9.39 -12.06
N LEU A 144 4.21 8.33 -12.48
CA LEU A 144 4.82 7.21 -13.20
C LEU A 144 4.78 7.46 -14.71
N PRO A 145 5.85 7.15 -15.47
CA PRO A 145 5.78 7.15 -16.92
C PRO A 145 4.74 6.12 -17.42
N PRO A 146 4.03 6.38 -18.52
CA PRO A 146 3.01 5.45 -19.03
C PRO A 146 3.63 4.12 -19.49
N GLU A 147 2.96 3.01 -19.18
CA GLU A 147 3.35 1.66 -19.63
C GLU A 147 2.19 1.02 -20.41
N PHE A 148 1.74 1.68 -21.48
CA PHE A 148 0.61 1.19 -22.28
C PHE A 148 0.98 -0.08 -23.05
N ARG A 149 0.19 -1.14 -22.85
CA ARG A 149 0.37 -2.44 -23.49
C ARG A 149 -0.91 -2.83 -24.23
N PRO A 150 -0.91 -3.06 -25.55
CA PRO A 150 -2.12 -3.40 -26.30
C PRO A 150 -2.89 -4.63 -25.76
N GLN A 151 -2.16 -5.59 -25.19
CA GLN A 151 -2.68 -6.80 -24.54
C GLN A 151 -3.23 -6.57 -23.13
N ARG A 152 -2.94 -5.41 -22.50
CA ARG A 152 -3.45 -5.04 -21.17
C ARG A 152 -4.53 -3.97 -21.35
N PHE A 153 -5.78 -4.42 -21.39
CA PHE A 153 -6.95 -3.60 -21.66
C PHE A 153 -7.96 -3.66 -20.51
N HIS A 154 -8.89 -2.72 -20.48
CA HIS A 154 -9.76 -2.44 -19.33
C HIS A 154 -10.96 -3.38 -19.28
N LYS A 155 -10.74 -4.70 -19.33
CA LYS A 155 -11.77 -5.70 -19.00
C LYS A 155 -12.13 -5.62 -17.52
N ARG A 156 -13.30 -6.14 -17.17
CA ARG A 156 -13.72 -6.29 -15.77
C ARG A 156 -12.63 -6.98 -14.93
N GLY A 157 -12.37 -6.43 -13.74
CA GLY A 157 -11.32 -6.88 -12.83
C GLY A 157 -9.92 -6.33 -13.13
N ALA A 158 -9.71 -5.63 -14.25
CA ALA A 158 -8.43 -5.00 -14.53
C ALA A 158 -8.09 -3.94 -13.47
N LEU A 159 -6.83 -3.93 -13.04
CA LEU A 159 -6.26 -2.92 -12.16
C LEU A 159 -5.52 -1.89 -13.01
N GLY A 160 -6.02 -0.66 -13.01
CA GLY A 160 -5.45 0.48 -13.72
C GLY A 160 -4.96 1.58 -12.79
N MET A 161 -4.00 2.37 -13.24
CA MET A 161 -3.55 3.56 -12.51
C MET A 161 -4.25 4.81 -13.06
N ALA A 162 -4.77 5.64 -12.18
CA ALA A 162 -5.41 6.90 -12.55
C ALA A 162 -4.37 7.92 -13.01
N ARG A 163 -4.82 8.89 -13.78
CA ARG A 163 -4.05 10.08 -14.16
C ARG A 163 -4.98 11.27 -14.29
N TYR A 164 -4.40 12.46 -14.22
CA TYR A 164 -5.11 13.74 -14.33
C TYR A 164 -4.97 14.32 -15.76
N ASP A 165 -5.72 15.38 -16.04
CA ASP A 165 -6.06 15.92 -17.37
C ASP A 165 -4.89 16.02 -18.36
N ASP A 166 -5.15 15.66 -19.62
CA ASP A 166 -4.16 15.61 -20.70
C ASP A 166 -3.51 16.97 -20.98
N ASP A 167 -4.25 18.08 -20.85
CA ASP A 167 -3.73 19.43 -21.12
C ASP A 167 -2.58 19.82 -20.18
N GLN A 168 -2.62 19.31 -18.94
CA GLN A 168 -1.58 19.53 -17.92
C GLN A 168 -0.66 18.30 -17.76
N ASN A 169 -0.90 17.24 -18.52
CA ASN A 169 -0.21 15.96 -18.46
C ASN A 169 -0.07 15.34 -19.86
N PRO A 170 0.62 16.02 -20.81
CA PRO A 170 0.72 15.56 -22.20
C PRO A 170 1.45 14.22 -22.32
N ASP A 171 2.37 13.94 -21.39
CA ASP A 171 3.10 12.68 -21.28
C ASP A 171 2.23 11.53 -20.72
N ARG A 172 0.97 11.81 -20.36
CA ARG A 172 0.00 10.87 -19.77
C ARG A 172 0.57 10.08 -18.58
N ARG A 173 1.36 10.74 -17.74
CA ARG A 173 1.95 10.12 -16.56
C ARG A 173 0.85 9.75 -15.55
N SER A 174 1.02 8.61 -14.91
CA SER A 174 0.05 8.09 -13.94
C SER A 174 0.30 8.68 -12.55
N SER A 175 -0.75 8.77 -11.74
CA SER A 175 -0.63 8.98 -10.29
C SER A 175 0.27 7.90 -9.69
N SER A 176 0.97 8.22 -8.61
CA SER A 176 1.74 7.25 -7.84
C SER A 176 0.86 6.45 -6.87
N THR A 177 -0.29 6.99 -6.47
CA THR A 177 -1.12 6.38 -5.42
C THR A 177 -2.53 6.07 -5.88
N ASP A 178 -3.11 6.83 -6.82
CA ASP A 178 -4.51 6.66 -7.19
C ASP A 178 -4.69 5.55 -8.23
N PHE A 179 -5.26 4.43 -7.81
CA PHE A 179 -5.53 3.27 -8.66
C PHE A 179 -7.03 2.97 -8.71
N TYR A 180 -7.44 2.12 -9.65
CA TYR A 180 -8.83 1.67 -9.74
C TYR A 180 -8.94 0.23 -10.23
N PHE A 181 -10.02 -0.43 -9.80
CA PHE A 181 -10.47 -1.69 -10.38
C PHE A 181 -11.65 -1.45 -11.30
N VAL A 182 -11.58 -2.04 -12.49
CA VAL A 182 -12.66 -1.96 -13.47
C VAL A 182 -13.83 -2.83 -13.02
N GLN A 183 -15.00 -2.22 -12.84
CA GLN A 183 -16.25 -2.96 -12.71
C GLN A 183 -16.79 -3.27 -14.11
N GLY A 184 -16.96 -2.22 -14.92
CA GLY A 184 -17.46 -2.29 -16.30
C GLY A 184 -18.84 -2.94 -16.46
N GLU A 185 -19.37 -2.86 -17.67
CA GLU A 185 -20.55 -3.61 -18.09
C GLU A 185 -20.24 -4.48 -19.30
N LYS A 186 -21.08 -5.48 -19.55
CA LYS A 186 -21.00 -6.29 -20.77
C LYS A 186 -21.44 -5.43 -21.95
N LEU A 187 -20.69 -5.50 -23.04
CA LEU A 187 -20.91 -4.67 -24.22
C LEU A 187 -21.14 -5.55 -25.44
N THR A 188 -22.06 -5.14 -26.31
CA THR A 188 -22.12 -5.71 -27.65
C THR A 188 -20.84 -5.37 -28.43
N PRO A 189 -20.49 -6.12 -29.49
CA PRO A 189 -19.37 -5.78 -30.33
C PRO A 189 -19.38 -4.31 -30.80
N ASP A 190 -20.53 -3.80 -31.23
CA ASP A 190 -20.66 -2.43 -31.71
C ASP A 190 -20.48 -1.39 -30.60
N GLN A 191 -21.09 -1.61 -29.44
CA GLN A 191 -20.90 -0.75 -28.26
C GLN A 191 -19.43 -0.69 -27.86
N SER A 192 -18.74 -1.85 -27.83
CA SER A 192 -17.32 -1.89 -27.46
C SER A 192 -16.42 -1.12 -28.44
N ARG A 193 -16.69 -1.23 -29.75
CA ARG A 193 -15.95 -0.51 -30.80
C ARG A 193 -16.21 1.00 -30.76
N GLN A 194 -17.47 1.39 -30.62
CA GLN A 194 -17.86 2.80 -30.51
C GLN A 194 -17.23 3.45 -29.28
N MET A 195 -17.28 2.78 -28.14
CA MET A 195 -16.71 3.27 -26.89
C MET A 195 -15.18 3.36 -26.93
N ALA A 196 -14.51 2.42 -27.60
CA ALA A 196 -13.07 2.42 -27.71
C ALA A 196 -12.53 3.60 -28.53
N GLY A 197 -13.27 4.03 -29.56
CA GLY A 197 -12.79 5.05 -30.50
C GLY A 197 -11.53 4.64 -31.28
N ARG A 198 -11.22 3.33 -31.30
CA ARG A 198 -10.08 2.71 -32.01
C ARG A 198 -10.43 1.29 -32.45
N PRO A 199 -9.69 0.69 -33.39
CA PRO A 199 -9.82 -0.73 -33.69
C PRO A 199 -9.54 -1.61 -32.46
N LEU A 200 -10.43 -2.57 -32.21
CA LEU A 200 -10.29 -3.61 -31.18
C LEU A 200 -9.92 -4.95 -31.82
N THR A 201 -9.09 -5.74 -31.13
CA THR A 201 -8.80 -7.12 -31.54
C THR A 201 -10.04 -8.02 -31.32
N PRO A 202 -10.15 -9.15 -32.04
CA PRO A 202 -11.23 -10.12 -31.77
C PRO A 202 -11.27 -10.60 -30.32
N GLU A 203 -10.10 -10.70 -29.67
CA GLU A 203 -9.99 -11.04 -28.26
C GLU A 203 -10.60 -9.97 -27.36
N GLN A 204 -10.25 -8.69 -27.57
CA GLN A 204 -10.80 -7.56 -26.82
C GLN A 204 -12.33 -7.52 -26.94
N VAL A 205 -12.86 -7.65 -28.16
CA VAL A 205 -14.32 -7.68 -28.39
C VAL A 205 -14.98 -8.83 -27.63
N ARG A 206 -14.42 -10.04 -27.68
CA ARG A 206 -14.95 -11.20 -26.94
C ARG A 206 -14.88 -10.99 -25.42
N ALA A 207 -13.81 -10.41 -24.91
CA ALA A 207 -13.67 -10.12 -23.48
C ALA A 207 -14.74 -9.11 -23.01
N TYR A 208 -14.93 -8.01 -23.76
CA TYR A 208 -15.96 -7.01 -23.43
C TYR A 208 -17.38 -7.55 -23.51
N ALA A 209 -17.66 -8.48 -24.43
CA ALA A 209 -18.96 -9.14 -24.49
C ALA A 209 -19.19 -10.16 -23.35
N SER A 210 -18.14 -10.87 -22.92
CA SER A 210 -18.26 -11.97 -21.95
C SER A 210 -18.23 -11.49 -20.51
N VAL A 211 -17.18 -10.75 -20.13
CA VAL A 211 -16.93 -10.32 -18.75
C VAL A 211 -17.21 -8.84 -18.53
N GLY A 212 -17.27 -8.04 -19.60
CA GLY A 212 -17.46 -6.60 -19.53
C GLY A 212 -16.16 -5.81 -19.40
N GLY A 213 -16.29 -4.49 -19.31
CA GLY A 213 -15.14 -3.60 -19.17
C GLY A 213 -15.43 -2.16 -19.59
N VAL A 214 -14.36 -1.40 -19.82
CA VAL A 214 -14.40 0.03 -20.16
C VAL A 214 -13.41 0.35 -21.30
N PRO A 215 -13.75 -0.01 -22.56
CA PRO A 215 -12.88 0.21 -23.72
C PRO A 215 -12.39 1.64 -23.93
N ALA A 216 -13.14 2.65 -23.46
CA ALA A 216 -12.79 4.06 -23.59
C ALA A 216 -11.43 4.44 -22.94
N LEU A 217 -10.95 3.63 -21.99
CA LEU A 217 -9.70 3.84 -21.26
C LEU A 217 -8.48 3.19 -21.94
N ASP A 218 -8.71 2.29 -22.90
CA ASP A 218 -7.62 1.55 -23.54
C ASP A 218 -6.64 2.46 -24.29
N GLY A 219 -5.35 2.19 -24.10
CA GLY A 219 -4.27 2.99 -24.71
C GLY A 219 -4.16 4.42 -24.15
N LYS A 220 -4.92 4.74 -23.09
CA LYS A 220 -4.88 6.04 -22.40
C LYS A 220 -4.45 5.91 -20.94
N TYR A 221 -4.70 4.76 -20.32
CA TYR A 221 -4.34 4.46 -18.94
C TYR A 221 -3.55 3.15 -18.87
N THR A 222 -2.59 3.08 -17.94
CA THR A 222 -1.79 1.87 -17.71
C THR A 222 -2.63 0.85 -16.95
N VAL A 223 -2.84 -0.32 -17.54
CA VAL A 223 -3.36 -1.51 -16.86
C VAL A 223 -2.17 -2.36 -16.43
N PHE A 224 -1.95 -2.50 -15.12
CA PHE A 224 -0.76 -3.12 -14.55
C PHE A 224 -1.04 -4.37 -13.70
N GLY A 225 -2.31 -4.76 -13.60
CA GLY A 225 -2.71 -6.01 -12.95
C GLY A 225 -4.16 -6.40 -13.23
N GLU A 226 -4.61 -7.46 -12.57
CA GLU A 226 -6.00 -7.92 -12.58
C GLU A 226 -6.36 -8.68 -11.31
N VAL A 227 -7.63 -8.59 -10.91
CA VAL A 227 -8.20 -9.43 -9.85
C VAL A 227 -8.32 -10.86 -10.38
N ILE A 228 -7.71 -11.80 -9.66
CA ILE A 228 -7.76 -13.24 -9.94
C ILE A 228 -8.66 -14.01 -8.97
N GLU A 229 -8.94 -13.45 -7.78
CA GLU A 229 -9.94 -13.97 -6.83
C GLU A 229 -10.66 -12.81 -6.13
N GLY A 230 -11.94 -13.00 -5.78
CA GLY A 230 -12.75 -11.99 -5.11
C GLY A 230 -13.32 -10.92 -6.05
N LEU A 231 -13.59 -11.27 -7.31
CA LEU A 231 -14.11 -10.32 -8.31
C LEU A 231 -15.46 -9.70 -7.88
N GLU A 232 -16.27 -10.43 -7.11
CA GLU A 232 -17.54 -9.98 -6.54
C GLU A 232 -17.37 -8.87 -5.47
N VAL A 233 -16.19 -8.74 -4.88
CA VAL A 233 -15.88 -7.66 -3.92
C VAL A 233 -15.97 -6.30 -4.62
N ILE A 234 -15.62 -6.22 -5.90
CA ILE A 234 -15.76 -5.00 -6.71
C ILE A 234 -17.22 -4.54 -6.73
N ASP A 235 -18.17 -5.47 -6.94
CA ASP A 235 -19.60 -5.12 -7.01
C ASP A 235 -20.14 -4.70 -5.64
N LYS A 236 -19.70 -5.35 -4.56
CA LYS A 236 -20.10 -4.98 -3.20
C LYS A 236 -19.67 -3.56 -2.87
N ILE A 237 -18.44 -3.19 -3.22
CA ILE A 237 -17.93 -1.81 -3.06
C ILE A 237 -18.71 -0.86 -3.98
N ALA A 238 -18.95 -1.26 -5.23
CA ALA A 238 -19.66 -0.44 -6.21
C ALA A 238 -21.14 -0.19 -5.87
N ALA A 239 -21.72 -1.01 -4.98
CA ALA A 239 -23.08 -0.88 -4.48
C ALA A 239 -23.21 0.05 -3.25
N GLU A 240 -22.10 0.55 -2.70
CA GLU A 240 -22.14 1.48 -1.58
C GLU A 240 -22.87 2.78 -1.98
N PRO A 241 -23.73 3.31 -1.11
CA PRO A 241 -24.24 4.67 -1.26
C PRO A 241 -23.08 5.66 -1.33
N VAL A 242 -23.15 6.60 -2.27
CA VAL A 242 -22.11 7.62 -2.47
C VAL A 242 -22.70 9.02 -2.35
N ASP A 243 -21.84 9.97 -2.01
CA ASP A 243 -22.14 11.39 -2.05
C ASP A 243 -22.16 11.94 -3.51
N PRO A 244 -22.46 13.24 -3.72
CA PRO A 244 -22.42 13.86 -5.04
C PRO A 244 -21.06 13.78 -5.76
N TYR A 245 -19.96 13.70 -5.01
CA TYR A 245 -18.60 13.55 -5.53
C TYR A 245 -18.20 12.10 -5.81
N LYS A 246 -19.14 11.16 -5.62
CA LYS A 246 -18.96 9.71 -5.79
C LYS A 246 -18.10 9.07 -4.69
N TRP A 247 -17.89 9.75 -3.58
CA TRP A 247 -17.23 9.20 -2.40
C TRP A 247 -18.23 8.36 -1.60
N PRO A 248 -17.90 7.12 -1.16
CA PRO A 248 -18.81 6.30 -0.33
C PRO A 248 -19.22 7.00 0.97
N LEU A 249 -20.51 7.06 1.29
CA LEU A 249 -21.01 7.67 2.53
C LEU A 249 -20.43 7.01 3.78
N LYS A 250 -20.07 5.72 3.67
CA LYS A 250 -19.27 5.00 4.64
C LYS A 250 -17.99 4.54 3.98
N ASP A 251 -16.87 5.08 4.44
CA ASP A 251 -15.54 4.72 3.95
C ASP A 251 -15.35 3.20 3.86
N VAL A 252 -14.61 2.82 2.81
CA VAL A 252 -14.14 1.46 2.61
C VAL A 252 -12.61 1.51 2.69
N PRO A 253 -12.02 1.32 3.89
CA PRO A 253 -10.58 1.30 4.05
C PRO A 253 -9.94 0.17 3.26
N ILE A 254 -8.73 0.45 2.79
CA ILE A 254 -7.90 -0.46 2.01
C ILE A 254 -6.80 -0.95 2.94
N LYS A 255 -6.54 -2.25 2.94
CA LYS A 255 -5.27 -2.80 3.45
C LYS A 255 -4.62 -3.61 2.33
N ALA A 256 -3.39 -3.28 1.98
CA ALA A 256 -2.70 -3.90 0.84
C ALA A 256 -1.51 -4.74 1.32
N GLU A 257 -1.60 -6.05 1.15
CA GLU A 257 -0.56 -7.00 1.59
C GLU A 257 0.08 -7.66 0.37
N VAL A 258 1.41 -7.59 0.26
CA VAL A 258 2.12 -8.36 -0.78
C VAL A 258 2.04 -9.84 -0.42
N ALA A 259 1.58 -10.68 -1.37
CA ALA A 259 1.58 -12.12 -1.17
C ALA A 259 3.01 -12.65 -1.33
N GLU A 260 3.53 -13.28 -0.28
CA GLU A 260 4.82 -13.97 -0.34
C GLU A 260 4.69 -15.29 -1.10
N LYS A 261 5.79 -15.74 -1.70
CA LYS A 261 5.88 -16.99 -2.46
C LYS A 261 6.02 -18.19 -1.53
#